data_AF-D8R999-F1
#
_entry.id   AF-D8R999-F1
#
_cell.length_a   1.000
_cell.length_b   1.000
_cell.length_c   1.000
_cell.angle_alpha   90.00
_cell.angle_beta   90.00
_cell.angle_gamma   90.00
#
_symmetry.space_group_name_H-M   'P 1'
#
loop_
_entity.id
_entity.type
_entity.pdbx_description
1 polymer ?
#
loop_
_entity_poly.entity_id
_entity_poly.type
_entity_poly.pdbx_seq_one_letter_code
_entity_poly.pdbx_strand_id
1 'polypeptide(L)'
;PLDSSLEALAGSLVGESGYVDGPAAKSLFNRPQSLAICDNGAVFVADTRNLAIRKISKDGEGMTTIAGGSSRKPGFADGPGDTARFSSEFRLACSCGSLLIADRGNRLIREIQIDDPKSCDSSDSAVS
;
A
#
# COMPACT_ATOMS: atom_id res chain seq x y z
N PRO A 1 -17.93 18.81 -18.10
CA PRO A 1 -17.08 19.36 -17.02
C PRO A 1 -16.57 18.21 -16.16
N LEU A 2 -15.28 18.17 -15.86
CA LEU A 2 -14.78 17.28 -14.81
C LEU A 2 -15.50 17.66 -13.51
N ASP A 3 -16.09 16.67 -12.83
CA ASP A 3 -16.60 16.86 -11.49
C ASP A 3 -15.40 17.17 -10.58
N SER A 4 -15.38 18.37 -10.00
CA SER A 4 -14.30 18.87 -9.15
C SER A 4 -14.60 18.62 -7.66
N SER A 5 -15.40 17.61 -7.35
CA SER A 5 -15.70 17.20 -5.98
C SER A 5 -14.47 16.61 -5.30
N LEU A 6 -14.33 16.87 -3.99
CA LEU A 6 -13.30 16.31 -3.13
C LEU A 6 -13.98 15.46 -2.07
N GLU A 7 -13.65 14.18 -2.04
CA GLU A 7 -14.20 13.23 -1.06
C GLU A 7 -13.10 12.37 -0.45
N ALA A 8 -13.32 11.93 0.78
CA ALA A 8 -12.43 10.99 1.45
C ALA A 8 -12.73 9.58 0.95
N LEU A 9 -11.75 8.95 0.29
CA LEU A 9 -11.86 7.56 -0.17
C LEU A 9 -11.72 6.56 0.99
N ALA A 10 -10.79 6.80 1.92
CA ALA A 10 -10.52 5.91 3.05
C ALA A 10 -9.92 6.68 4.23
N GLY A 11 -10.10 6.15 5.45
CA GLY A 11 -9.58 6.72 6.68
C GLY A 11 -10.68 7.28 7.59
N SER A 12 -10.28 7.93 8.68
CA SER A 12 -11.20 8.53 9.64
C SER A 12 -11.76 9.87 9.16
N LEU A 13 -13.09 9.95 9.02
CA LEU A 13 -13.80 11.21 8.72
C LEU A 13 -13.86 12.17 9.91
N VAL A 14 -13.41 11.73 11.09
CA VAL A 14 -13.34 12.55 12.31
C VAL A 14 -11.89 12.85 12.73
N GLY A 15 -10.91 12.47 11.90
CA GLY A 15 -9.49 12.79 12.12
C GLY A 15 -8.78 11.89 13.14
N GLU A 16 -9.35 10.73 13.48
CA GLU A 16 -8.69 9.77 14.37
C GLU A 16 -7.53 9.06 13.67
N SER A 17 -6.40 8.97 14.38
CA SER A 17 -5.28 8.12 13.98
C SER A 17 -5.37 6.75 14.63
N GLY A 18 -4.97 5.70 13.93
CA GLY A 18 -4.96 4.34 14.48
C GLY A 18 -4.52 3.31 13.46
N TYR A 19 -4.65 2.04 13.82
CA TYR A 19 -4.31 0.90 12.96
C TYR A 19 -5.50 -0.05 12.91
N VAL A 20 -6.40 0.19 11.96
CA VAL A 20 -7.65 -0.56 11.78
C VAL A 20 -7.86 -0.84 10.30
N ASP A 21 -7.94 -2.12 9.94
CA ASP A 21 -8.41 -2.63 8.65
C ASP A 21 -9.94 -2.75 8.63
N GLY A 22 -10.54 -3.03 7.47
CA GLY A 22 -11.98 -3.19 7.30
C GLY A 22 -12.57 -2.17 6.32
N PRO A 23 -13.85 -1.78 6.46
CA PRO A 23 -14.49 -0.83 5.54
C PRO A 23 -13.68 0.46 5.41
N ALA A 24 -13.51 0.98 4.20
CA ALA A 24 -12.61 2.11 3.91
C ALA A 24 -12.91 3.34 4.78
N ALA A 25 -14.19 3.70 4.92
CA ALA A 25 -14.68 4.82 5.74
C ALA A 25 -14.54 4.62 7.27
N LYS A 26 -14.19 3.40 7.72
CA LYS A 26 -13.95 3.04 9.13
C LYS A 26 -12.52 2.59 9.40
N SER A 27 -11.69 2.50 8.36
CA SER A 27 -10.29 2.17 8.48
C SER A 27 -9.53 3.33 9.11
N LEU A 28 -8.46 3.02 9.83
CA LEU A 28 -7.60 4.02 10.47
C LEU A 28 -6.17 3.91 9.94
N PHE A 29 -5.57 5.08 9.74
CA PHE A 29 -4.15 5.25 9.41
C PHE A 29 -3.43 6.02 10.51
N ASN A 30 -2.10 5.98 10.50
CA ASN A 30 -1.24 6.81 11.32
C ASN A 30 -0.10 7.37 10.48
N ARG A 31 -0.26 8.65 10.07
CA ARG A 31 0.65 9.36 9.14
C ARG A 31 0.90 8.58 7.85
N PRO A 32 -0.12 8.38 6.99
CA PRO A 32 0.10 7.88 5.65
C PRO A 32 0.95 8.90 4.86
N GLN A 33 2.01 8.47 4.18
CA GLN A 33 2.98 9.39 3.53
C GLN A 33 3.21 9.17 2.03
N SER A 34 2.88 7.98 1.52
CA SER A 34 3.13 7.61 0.12
C SER A 34 1.98 6.73 -0.36
N LEU A 35 1.63 6.89 -1.63
CA LEU A 35 0.74 6.01 -2.35
C LEU A 35 1.51 5.38 -3.52
N ALA A 36 1.10 4.18 -3.92
CA ALA A 36 1.50 3.57 -5.18
C ALA A 36 0.26 2.95 -5.83
N ILE A 37 0.02 3.29 -7.10
CA ILE A 37 -1.08 2.79 -7.91
C ILE A 37 -0.45 1.92 -8.98
N CYS A 38 -0.78 0.63 -8.99
CA CYS A 38 -0.18 -0.33 -9.92
C CYS A 38 -1.11 -0.58 -11.12
N ASP A 39 -0.59 -1.18 -12.19
CA ASP A 39 -1.30 -1.32 -13.48
C ASP A 39 -2.63 -2.08 -13.37
N ASN A 40 -2.76 -2.96 -12.37
CA ASN A 40 -3.99 -3.68 -12.07
C ASN A 40 -5.06 -2.83 -11.34
N GLY A 41 -4.80 -1.55 -11.10
CA GLY A 41 -5.66 -0.61 -10.35
C GLY A 41 -5.56 -0.73 -8.83
N ALA A 42 -4.67 -1.56 -8.28
CA ALA A 42 -4.49 -1.68 -6.84
C ALA A 42 -3.79 -0.43 -6.28
N VAL A 43 -4.31 0.09 -5.16
CA VAL A 43 -3.74 1.23 -4.45
C VAL A 43 -3.12 0.76 -3.15
N PHE A 44 -1.83 1.02 -2.98
CA PHE A 44 -1.07 0.73 -1.78
C PHE A 44 -0.72 2.01 -1.03
N VAL A 45 -0.71 1.95 0.30
CA VAL A 45 -0.49 3.09 1.19
C VAL A 45 0.68 2.78 2.12
N ALA A 46 1.64 3.70 2.21
CA ALA A 46 2.67 3.69 3.24
C ALA A 46 2.14 4.33 4.52
N ASP A 47 1.70 3.50 5.46
CA ASP A 47 1.18 3.91 6.76
C ASP A 47 2.31 3.96 7.80
N THR A 48 3.10 5.03 7.72
CA THR A 48 4.49 5.05 8.21
C THR A 48 4.62 5.03 9.74
N ARG A 49 3.63 5.50 10.50
CA ARG A 49 3.67 5.39 11.97
C ARG A 49 3.00 4.12 12.49
N ASN A 50 2.26 3.41 11.64
CA ASN A 50 1.90 2.02 11.90
C ASN A 50 2.97 1.04 11.41
N LEU A 51 3.97 1.51 10.65
CA LEU A 51 5.02 0.68 10.06
C LEU A 51 4.43 -0.42 9.17
N ALA A 52 3.41 -0.05 8.40
CA ALA A 52 2.59 -0.98 7.64
C ALA A 52 2.40 -0.52 6.20
N ILE A 53 2.37 -1.48 5.28
CA ILE A 53 1.92 -1.29 3.91
C ILE A 53 0.47 -1.76 3.86
N ARG A 54 -0.43 -0.83 3.53
CA ARG A 54 -1.87 -1.07 3.46
C ARG A 54 -2.33 -1.12 2.01
N LYS A 55 -3.43 -1.80 1.73
CA LYS A 55 -4.03 -1.94 0.40
C LYS A 55 -5.48 -1.51 0.46
N ILE A 56 -5.87 -0.62 -0.44
CA ILE A 56 -7.28 -0.31 -0.72
C ILE A 56 -7.77 -1.34 -1.74
N SER A 57 -8.94 -1.93 -1.52
CA SER A 57 -9.59 -2.80 -2.50
C SER A 57 -9.90 -2.04 -3.80
N LYS A 58 -10.00 -2.76 -4.93
CA LYS A 58 -10.19 -2.12 -6.24
C LYS A 58 -11.51 -1.34 -6.36
N ASP A 59 -12.53 -1.78 -5.63
CA ASP A 59 -13.83 -1.09 -5.51
C ASP A 59 -13.79 0.11 -4.55
N GLY A 60 -12.67 0.34 -3.84
CA GLY A 60 -12.52 1.41 -2.86
C GLY A 60 -13.24 1.15 -1.53
N GLU A 61 -13.88 -0.01 -1.36
CA GLU A 61 -14.77 -0.26 -0.20
C GLU A 61 -14.04 -0.74 1.06
N GLY A 62 -12.82 -1.27 0.91
CA GLY A 62 -12.11 -1.98 1.98
C GLY A 62 -10.62 -1.66 2.07
N MET A 63 -10.09 -1.85 3.27
CA MET A 63 -8.68 -1.72 3.63
C MET A 63 -8.16 -3.01 4.21
N THR A 64 -6.98 -3.44 3.77
CA THR A 64 -6.24 -4.56 4.36
C THR A 64 -4.77 -4.21 4.56
N THR A 65 -4.14 -4.81 5.56
CA THR A 65 -2.68 -4.76 5.71
C THR A 65 -2.04 -5.91 4.94
N ILE A 66 -1.06 -5.60 4.09
CA ILE A 66 -0.35 -6.61 3.28
C ILE A 66 1.05 -6.92 3.83
N ALA A 67 1.69 -5.98 4.52
CA ALA A 67 2.98 -6.20 5.17
C ALA A 67 3.21 -5.23 6.33
N GLY A 68 3.93 -5.68 7.36
CA GLY A 68 4.23 -4.86 8.54
C GLY A 68 3.04 -4.70 9.48
N GLY A 69 3.07 -3.67 10.33
CA GLY A 69 1.95 -3.31 11.22
C GLY A 69 1.80 -4.17 12.47
N SER A 70 1.86 -5.50 12.37
CA SER A 70 1.53 -6.46 13.44
C SER A 70 2.20 -6.16 14.78
N SER A 71 3.51 -5.92 14.76
CA SER A 71 4.30 -5.66 15.97
C SER A 71 4.41 -4.18 16.33
N ARG A 72 4.07 -3.26 15.41
CA ARG A 72 4.32 -1.81 15.50
C ARG A 72 5.74 -1.44 15.98
N LYS A 73 6.72 -2.28 15.66
CA LYS A 73 8.12 -2.10 16.04
C LYS A 73 8.97 -1.96 14.77
N PRO A 74 9.79 -0.90 14.66
CA PRO A 74 10.64 -0.73 13.49
C PRO A 74 11.67 -1.85 13.39
N GLY A 75 12.13 -2.11 12.17
CA GLY A 75 13.14 -3.12 11.89
C GLY A 75 13.25 -3.35 10.40
N PHE A 76 14.10 -4.28 10.00
CA PHE A 76 14.42 -4.57 8.60
C PHE A 76 14.11 -6.03 8.22
N ALA A 77 13.36 -6.75 9.05
CA ALA A 77 13.05 -8.15 8.80
C ALA A 77 12.30 -8.32 7.48
N ASP A 78 12.82 -9.21 6.64
CA ASP A 78 12.14 -9.81 5.50
C ASP A 78 11.31 -11.03 5.94
N GLY A 79 10.51 -11.56 5.02
CA GLY A 79 9.67 -12.73 5.23
C GLY A 79 8.20 -12.48 4.87
N PRO A 80 7.30 -13.38 5.29
CA PRO A 80 5.86 -13.19 5.15
C PRO A 80 5.39 -11.83 5.68
N GLY A 81 4.35 -11.26 5.07
CA GLY A 81 3.90 -9.89 5.32
C GLY A 81 3.65 -9.56 6.81
N ASP A 82 3.11 -10.49 7.58
CA ASP A 82 2.84 -10.34 9.02
C ASP A 82 4.10 -10.35 9.90
N THR A 83 5.23 -10.85 9.39
CA THR A 83 6.54 -10.88 10.05
C THR A 83 7.49 -9.79 9.56
N ALA A 84 7.25 -9.26 8.36
CA ALA A 84 8.05 -8.20 7.77
C ALA A 84 8.05 -6.93 8.63
N ARG A 85 9.18 -6.22 8.66
CA ARG A 85 9.33 -4.97 9.43
C ARG A 85 9.92 -3.90 8.53
N PHE A 86 9.51 -2.65 8.76
CA PHE A 86 9.99 -1.47 8.04
C PHE A 86 10.52 -0.43 9.02
N SER A 87 11.29 0.53 8.51
CA SER A 87 11.54 1.78 9.25
C SER A 87 10.29 2.66 9.25
N SER A 88 10.34 3.83 9.89
CA SER A 88 9.28 4.85 9.78
C SER A 88 9.47 5.80 8.58
N GLU A 89 10.44 5.52 7.70
CA GLU A 89 10.80 6.38 6.56
C GLU A 89 10.80 5.59 5.25
N PHE A 90 9.74 4.82 4.99
CA PHE A 90 9.58 4.09 3.72
C PHE A 90 8.59 4.77 2.78
N ARG A 91 8.82 4.58 1.48
CA ARG A 91 7.95 5.02 0.38
C ARG A 91 7.72 3.90 -0.60
N LEU A 92 6.66 4.01 -1.39
CA LEU A 92 6.21 2.97 -2.31
C LEU A 92 6.31 3.45 -3.76
N ALA A 93 6.60 2.52 -4.66
CA ALA A 93 6.46 2.69 -6.11
C ALA A 93 5.99 1.37 -6.71
N CYS A 94 5.20 1.42 -7.77
CA CYS A 94 4.85 0.23 -8.54
C CYS A 94 5.87 0.02 -9.64
N SER A 95 6.22 -1.24 -9.84
CA SER A 95 6.87 -1.79 -11.02
C SER A 95 6.01 -2.95 -11.51
N CYS A 96 6.18 -3.39 -12.76
CA CYS A 96 5.34 -4.44 -13.32
C CYS A 96 5.26 -5.69 -12.41
N GLY A 97 4.07 -6.00 -11.89
CA GLY A 97 3.84 -7.12 -10.97
C GLY A 97 4.43 -6.97 -9.56
N SER A 98 5.07 -5.85 -9.24
CA SER A 98 5.83 -5.69 -8.00
C SER A 98 5.63 -4.32 -7.34
N LEU A 99 5.49 -4.32 -6.02
CA LEU A 99 5.55 -3.12 -5.20
C LEU A 99 6.98 -2.94 -4.71
N LEU A 100 7.65 -1.89 -5.16
CA LEU A 100 8.97 -1.48 -4.69
C LEU A 100 8.86 -0.59 -3.46
N ILE A 101 9.72 -0.83 -2.48
CA ILE A 101 9.75 -0.13 -1.20
C ILE A 101 11.12 0.50 -1.01
N ALA A 102 11.16 1.83 -1.00
CA ALA A 102 12.36 2.57 -0.60
C ALA A 102 12.36 2.72 0.92
N ASP A 103 12.92 1.75 1.64
CA ASP A 103 12.97 1.71 3.11
C ASP A 103 14.19 2.50 3.63
N ARG A 104 14.11 3.83 3.53
CA ARG A 104 15.26 4.73 3.69
C ARG A 104 15.92 4.62 5.06
N GLY A 105 15.13 4.47 6.13
CA GLY A 105 15.66 4.33 7.49
C GLY A 105 16.49 3.06 7.69
N ASN A 106 16.21 2.03 6.90
CA ASN A 106 16.96 0.78 6.91
C ASN A 106 18.04 0.70 5.82
N ARG A 107 18.13 1.69 4.92
CA ARG A 107 19.04 1.71 3.76
C ARG A 107 18.83 0.54 2.80
N LEU A 108 17.57 0.17 2.58
CA LEU A 108 17.19 -0.94 1.71
C LEU A 108 16.25 -0.46 0.61
N ILE A 109 16.36 -1.08 -0.56
CA ILE A 109 15.29 -1.17 -1.55
C ILE A 109 14.74 -2.58 -1.45
N ARG A 110 13.44 -2.71 -1.26
CA ARG A 110 12.77 -3.99 -1.05
C ARG A 110 11.63 -4.13 -2.03
N GLU A 111 11.12 -5.35 -2.16
CA GLU A 111 10.10 -5.70 -3.12
C GLU A 111 9.05 -6.61 -2.48
N ILE A 112 7.79 -6.39 -2.86
CA ILE A 112 6.69 -7.34 -2.64
C ILE A 112 6.12 -7.68 -4.01
N GLN A 113 6.11 -8.96 -4.36
CA GLN A 113 5.39 -9.44 -5.54
C GLN A 113 3.88 -9.33 -5.29
N ILE A 114 3.17 -8.63 -6.19
CA ILE A 114 1.74 -8.33 -6.04
C ILE A 114 0.89 -8.95 -7.14
N ASP A 115 1.48 -9.33 -8.28
CA ASP A 115 0.87 -10.04 -9.42
C ASP A 115 1.97 -10.80 -10.20
N ASP A 116 1.62 -11.47 -11.31
CA ASP A 116 2.61 -12.04 -12.25
C ASP A 116 3.40 -10.90 -12.95
N PRO A 117 4.74 -10.87 -12.85
CA PRO A 117 5.58 -9.89 -13.55
C PRO A 117 5.44 -9.89 -15.07
N LYS A 118 4.85 -10.93 -15.69
CA LYS A 118 4.57 -10.94 -17.14
C LYS A 118 3.30 -10.18 -17.53
N SER A 119 2.49 -9.75 -16.55
CA SER A 119 1.20 -9.10 -16.82
C SER A 119 1.33 -7.77 -17.58
N CYS A 120 2.47 -7.08 -17.49
CA CYS A 120 2.70 -5.79 -18.15
C CYS A 120 3.49 -5.89 -19.46
N ASP A 121 3.84 -7.10 -19.90
CA ASP A 121 4.39 -7.38 -21.24
C ASP A 121 3.28 -7.68 -22.27
N SER A 122 2.00 -7.56 -21.90
CA SER A 122 0.88 -7.77 -22.83
C SER A 122 0.65 -6.55 -23.74
N SER A 123 1.63 -6.24 -24.58
CA SER A 123 1.32 -5.62 -25.86
C SER A 123 0.59 -6.65 -26.72
N ASP A 124 -0.66 -6.36 -27.08
CA ASP A 124 -1.45 -7.05 -28.12
C ASP A 124 -1.48 -8.59 -28.09
N SER A 125 -2.56 -9.14 -27.56
CA SER A 125 -3.16 -10.35 -28.11
C SER A 125 -4.61 -10.08 -28.47
N ALA A 126 -4.82 -9.01 -29.22
CA ALA A 126 -6.08 -8.74 -29.91
C ALA A 126 -5.89 -8.84 -31.43
N VAL A 127 -5.36 -9.96 -31.95
CA VAL A 127 -5.73 -10.45 -33.29
C VAL A 127 -5.52 -11.97 -33.40
N SER A 128 -6.63 -12.72 -33.45
CA SER A 128 -6.91 -13.77 -34.45
C SER A 128 -8.29 -14.36 -34.17
#